data_AF-A0A494X1E2-F1
#
_entry.id   AF-A0A494X1E2-F1
#
_cell.length_a   1.000
_cell.length_b   1.000
_cell.length_c   1.000
_cell.angle_alpha   90.00
_cell.angle_beta   90.00
_cell.angle_gamma   90.00
#
_symmetry.space_group_name_H-M   'P 1'
#
loop_
_entity.id
_entity.type
_entity.pdbx_description
1 polymer ?
#
loop_
_entity_poly.entity_id
_entity_poly.type
_entity_poly.pdbx_seq_one_letter_code
_entity_poly.pdbx_strand_id
1 'polypeptide(L)'
;MNPLNDPFPSRHGAFATPDSDSAPVARDDVRGFAEREPGPASTAAMLEVADDRNPLVAAANALLNLVPQIRYTVHHPNPGWLREHLASQVREFEARAQQAGVHAEEVGAARYCLCTALDEAAALTPWGGAANWSSDSLLVAFHNETWGGEKFFEVLDRLMQRPHEHLPLLELLYYCLALGFEGRYRVLDNGRAQLDELRQRLARTIRNVRGEFDVALSPHWRDEMVAHDGPRRLIVPMWACAAIAAVLGFGIFVALDLTLAARSDRAFAMIDRLPIPKLQQQAPEPQAVHVPAAPRLAGFLEPEIRAGLVEVHDAADRSVVVLRGDGLFESGSTSILDRYEPVLARVADALERVPGNIVVAGYTDNVPVHTARFPSNWNLSLERAQSVGRLLAARLSDPGRLRAEGRAQSDPVAPNDTPANRARNRRVEITLLAAPAPSATLAPGAAQ
;
A
#
# COMPACT_ATOMS: atom_id res chain seq x y z
N MET A 1 -46.64 -10.12 -51.22
CA MET A 1 -46.49 -9.11 -50.14
C MET A 1 -45.77 -9.75 -48.97
N ASN A 2 -44.90 -8.96 -48.34
CA ASN A 2 -43.88 -9.33 -47.36
C ASN A 2 -44.33 -10.21 -46.17
N PRO A 3 -43.43 -11.07 -45.65
CA PRO A 3 -43.56 -11.75 -44.36
C PRO A 3 -42.97 -10.88 -43.21
N LEU A 4 -43.58 -10.93 -42.02
CA LEU A 4 -43.02 -10.44 -40.75
C LEU A 4 -43.24 -11.58 -39.73
N ASN A 5 -42.25 -12.43 -39.50
CA ASN A 5 -41.14 -12.31 -38.54
C ASN A 5 -41.58 -12.62 -37.10
N ASP A 6 -41.57 -13.91 -36.78
CA ASP A 6 -41.79 -14.49 -35.46
C ASP A 6 -40.40 -14.78 -34.84
N PRO A 7 -40.00 -14.17 -33.71
CA PRO A 7 -38.62 -14.25 -33.22
C PRO A 7 -38.48 -15.20 -32.02
N PHE A 8 -38.73 -16.50 -32.19
CA PHE A 8 -38.30 -17.49 -31.19
C PHE A 8 -37.89 -18.81 -31.86
N PRO A 9 -36.58 -19.12 -31.96
CA PRO A 9 -36.14 -20.42 -32.46
C PRO A 9 -36.31 -21.49 -31.38
N SER A 10 -37.10 -22.52 -31.70
CA SER A 10 -37.23 -23.75 -30.94
C SER A 10 -35.87 -24.48 -30.87
N ARG A 11 -35.16 -24.34 -29.75
CA ARG A 11 -33.99 -25.19 -29.45
C ARG A 11 -34.45 -26.39 -28.61
N HIS A 12 -34.48 -27.55 -29.24
CA HIS A 12 -34.41 -28.84 -28.55
C HIS A 12 -33.04 -28.97 -27.88
N GLY A 13 -33.00 -28.74 -26.57
CA GLY A 13 -31.87 -29.10 -25.71
C GLY A 13 -32.11 -30.49 -25.13
N ALA A 14 -31.31 -31.45 -25.58
CA ALA A 14 -31.29 -32.81 -25.05
C ALA A 14 -30.86 -32.81 -23.57
N PHE A 15 -31.66 -33.43 -22.71
CA PHE A 15 -31.25 -33.79 -21.36
C PHE A 15 -30.21 -34.91 -21.45
N ALA A 16 -28.97 -34.62 -21.09
CA ALA A 16 -27.93 -35.62 -20.90
C ALA A 16 -28.17 -36.36 -19.58
N THR A 17 -28.32 -37.68 -19.66
CA THR A 17 -28.30 -38.60 -18.51
C THR A 17 -26.88 -38.70 -17.95
N PRO A 18 -26.66 -38.65 -16.62
CA PRO A 18 -25.34 -38.84 -16.06
C PRO A 18 -24.95 -40.33 -16.06
N ASP A 19 -23.74 -40.60 -16.55
CA ASP A 19 -23.09 -41.91 -16.59
C ASP A 19 -22.96 -42.54 -15.20
N SER A 20 -23.36 -43.80 -15.12
CA SER A 20 -23.14 -44.71 -14.00
C SER A 20 -21.77 -45.37 -14.13
N ASP A 21 -20.70 -44.71 -13.69
CA ASP A 21 -19.48 -45.42 -13.28
C ASP A 21 -18.53 -44.51 -12.48
N SER A 22 -18.61 -44.58 -11.16
CA SER A 22 -17.50 -44.28 -10.26
C SER A 22 -17.71 -44.92 -8.89
N ALA A 23 -16.69 -45.65 -8.46
CA ALA A 23 -16.60 -46.50 -7.27
C ALA A 23 -16.66 -45.69 -5.93
N PRO A 24 -16.91 -46.35 -4.78
CA PRO A 24 -17.40 -45.68 -3.58
C PRO A 24 -16.26 -45.03 -2.79
N VAL A 25 -16.41 -43.74 -2.46
CA VAL A 25 -15.58 -43.07 -1.46
C VAL A 25 -16.20 -43.28 -0.08
N ALA A 26 -15.39 -43.82 0.82
CA ALA A 26 -15.74 -44.20 2.18
C ALA A 26 -16.34 -43.04 2.98
N ARG A 27 -17.45 -43.34 3.68
CA ARG A 27 -18.04 -42.50 4.72
C ARG A 27 -17.36 -42.83 6.04
N ASP A 28 -16.55 -41.93 6.53
CA ASP A 28 -16.19 -41.87 7.95
C ASP A 28 -16.47 -40.46 8.49
N ASP A 29 -16.82 -40.43 9.78
CA ASP A 29 -17.16 -39.28 10.63
C ASP A 29 -18.58 -38.70 10.55
N VAL A 30 -19.56 -39.53 10.98
CA VAL A 30 -20.75 -39.05 11.68
C VAL A 30 -20.61 -39.39 13.17
N ARG A 31 -19.90 -38.55 13.92
CA ARG A 31 -20.02 -38.46 15.38
C ARG A 31 -19.85 -37.01 15.83
N GLY A 32 -20.94 -36.40 16.30
CA GLY A 32 -20.85 -35.11 16.99
C GLY A 32 -21.99 -34.11 16.82
N PHE A 33 -23.24 -34.54 16.61
CA PHE A 33 -24.39 -33.69 16.95
C PHE A 33 -25.02 -34.22 18.24
N ALA A 34 -24.34 -33.94 19.35
CA ALA A 34 -24.95 -34.10 20.66
C ALA A 34 -26.07 -33.06 20.80
N GLU A 35 -27.24 -33.55 21.17
CA GLU A 35 -28.46 -32.80 21.44
C GLU A 35 -28.18 -31.62 22.37
N ARG A 36 -28.36 -30.41 21.85
CA ARG A 36 -28.43 -29.19 22.66
C ARG A 36 -29.91 -28.94 22.93
N GLU A 37 -30.40 -29.38 24.08
CA GLU A 37 -31.73 -28.99 24.55
C GLU A 37 -31.85 -27.47 24.56
N PRO A 38 -32.90 -26.88 23.97
CA PRO A 38 -33.13 -25.45 24.06
C PRO A 38 -33.58 -25.12 25.49
N GLY A 39 -32.71 -24.45 26.26
CA GLY A 39 -33.07 -23.90 27.57
C GLY A 39 -34.17 -22.83 27.47
N PRO A 40 -34.87 -22.52 28.58
CA PRO A 40 -35.99 -21.58 28.58
C PRO A 40 -35.45 -20.16 28.57
N ALA A 41 -35.08 -19.65 27.39
CA ALA A 41 -34.70 -18.26 27.19
C ALA A 41 -35.45 -17.69 25.97
N SER A 42 -36.43 -16.86 26.29
CA SER A 42 -37.04 -15.84 25.44
C SER A 42 -37.86 -16.29 24.23
N THR A 43 -39.06 -16.81 24.50
CA THR A 43 -40.22 -16.67 23.59
C THR A 43 -40.80 -15.24 23.58
N ALA A 44 -40.21 -14.30 24.33
CA ALA A 44 -40.63 -12.90 24.39
C ALA A 44 -39.96 -12.01 23.32
N ALA A 45 -38.89 -12.49 22.67
CA ALA A 45 -38.21 -11.77 21.59
C ALA A 45 -38.81 -12.08 20.19
N MET A 46 -40.13 -12.33 20.13
CA MET A 46 -40.81 -12.70 18.88
C MET A 46 -41.63 -11.49 18.40
N LEU A 47 -41.12 -10.82 17.36
CA LEU A 47 -41.69 -9.65 16.65
C LEU A 47 -41.77 -8.33 17.42
N GLU A 48 -40.64 -7.85 17.96
CA GLU A 48 -40.42 -6.39 17.90
C GLU A 48 -40.04 -6.04 16.46
N VAL A 49 -41.06 -5.83 15.61
CA VAL A 49 -40.89 -4.98 14.43
C VAL A 49 -40.67 -3.58 14.99
N ALA A 50 -39.42 -3.27 15.32
CA ALA A 50 -38.99 -1.92 15.61
C ALA A 50 -39.11 -1.16 14.29
N ASP A 51 -40.26 -0.52 14.06
CA ASP A 51 -40.27 0.64 13.20
C ASP A 51 -39.48 1.72 13.95
N ASP A 52 -38.15 1.71 13.78
CA ASP A 52 -37.21 2.69 14.35
C ASP A 52 -37.59 4.15 14.01
N ARG A 53 -38.56 4.34 13.10
CA ARG A 53 -38.99 5.64 12.60
C ARG A 53 -40.18 6.25 13.35
N ASN A 54 -40.88 5.52 14.23
CA ASN A 54 -41.99 6.07 15.01
C ASN A 54 -42.04 5.52 16.45
N PRO A 55 -41.63 6.33 17.46
CA PRO A 55 -41.58 5.88 18.85
C PRO A 55 -42.96 5.56 19.45
N LEU A 56 -44.03 6.22 19.00
CA LEU A 56 -45.40 5.95 19.49
C LEU A 56 -45.92 4.61 18.98
N VAL A 57 -45.71 4.31 17.69
CA VAL A 57 -46.13 3.03 17.09
C VAL A 57 -45.30 1.88 17.66
N ALA A 58 -43.98 2.07 17.81
CA ALA A 58 -43.11 1.08 18.43
C ALA A 58 -43.54 0.75 19.87
N ALA A 59 -43.82 1.78 20.69
CA ALA A 59 -44.33 1.59 22.05
C ALA A 59 -45.72 0.92 22.09
N ALA A 60 -46.56 1.16 21.09
CA ALA A 60 -47.93 0.62 21.01
C ALA A 60 -48.03 -0.76 20.36
N ASN A 61 -46.94 -1.31 19.81
CA ASN A 61 -46.95 -2.55 19.00
C ASN A 61 -47.65 -3.73 19.72
N ALA A 62 -47.38 -3.93 21.01
CA ALA A 62 -48.03 -4.97 21.80
C ALA A 62 -49.57 -4.81 21.83
N LEU A 63 -50.06 -3.59 22.04
CA LEU A 63 -51.50 -3.30 22.06
C LEU A 63 -52.12 -3.43 20.67
N LEU A 64 -51.45 -2.94 19.63
CA LEU A 64 -51.92 -3.03 18.24
C LEU A 64 -52.06 -4.49 17.78
N ASN A 65 -51.11 -5.35 18.15
CA ASN A 65 -51.16 -6.79 17.82
C ASN A 65 -52.29 -7.53 18.55
N LEU A 66 -52.75 -7.02 19.70
CA LEU A 66 -53.89 -7.59 20.42
C LEU A 66 -55.24 -7.20 19.79
N VAL A 67 -55.33 -6.07 19.06
CA VAL A 67 -56.61 -5.60 18.48
C VAL A 67 -57.24 -6.65 17.55
N PRO A 68 -56.56 -7.21 16.54
CA PRO A 68 -57.13 -8.27 15.70
C PRO A 68 -57.44 -9.54 16.48
N GLN A 69 -56.55 -9.93 17.42
CA GLN A 69 -56.73 -11.14 18.22
C GLN A 69 -58.02 -11.09 19.03
N ILE A 70 -58.29 -9.95 19.68
CA ILE A 70 -59.53 -9.70 20.41
C ILE A 70 -60.73 -9.80 19.47
N ARG A 71 -60.68 -9.12 18.32
CA ARG A 71 -61.79 -9.08 17.35
C ARG A 71 -62.18 -10.46 16.81
N TYR A 72 -61.20 -11.34 16.58
CA TYR A 72 -61.44 -12.69 16.07
C TYR A 72 -61.69 -13.72 17.17
N THR A 73 -61.58 -13.35 18.45
CA THR A 73 -61.86 -14.25 19.57
C THR A 73 -63.36 -14.35 19.80
N VAL A 74 -63.95 -15.49 19.41
CA VAL A 74 -65.40 -15.76 19.58
C VAL A 74 -65.77 -16.07 21.03
N HIS A 75 -64.84 -16.65 21.80
CA HIS A 75 -65.05 -17.02 23.20
C HIS A 75 -63.79 -16.73 24.01
N HIS A 76 -63.94 -16.03 25.14
CA HIS A 76 -62.83 -15.76 26.04
C HIS A 76 -63.18 -16.26 27.45
N PRO A 77 -62.34 -17.12 28.07
CA PRO A 77 -62.67 -17.77 29.34
C PRO A 77 -62.74 -16.79 30.52
N ASN A 78 -61.99 -15.68 30.48
CA ASN A 78 -62.02 -14.66 31.53
C ASN A 78 -61.82 -13.24 30.95
N PRO A 79 -62.90 -12.55 30.54
CA PRO A 79 -62.83 -11.18 30.03
C PRO A 79 -62.26 -10.18 31.06
N GLY A 80 -62.49 -10.40 32.35
CA GLY A 80 -61.96 -9.53 33.42
C GLY A 80 -60.43 -9.55 33.48
N TRP A 81 -59.82 -10.73 33.39
CA TRP A 81 -58.36 -10.87 33.32
C TRP A 81 -57.79 -10.20 32.06
N LEU A 82 -58.44 -10.36 30.90
CA LEU A 82 -58.01 -9.71 29.67
C LEU A 82 -58.00 -8.19 29.81
N ARG A 83 -59.03 -7.62 30.45
CA ARG A 83 -59.08 -6.19 30.73
C ARG A 83 -57.93 -5.73 31.63
N GLU A 84 -57.65 -6.45 32.71
CA GLU A 84 -56.53 -6.14 33.60
C GLU A 84 -55.19 -6.21 32.87
N HIS A 85 -55.02 -7.22 31.99
CA HIS A 85 -53.85 -7.37 31.15
C HIS A 85 -53.71 -6.21 30.15
N LEU A 86 -54.80 -5.80 29.49
CA LEU A 86 -54.78 -4.63 28.61
C LEU A 86 -54.47 -3.36 29.39
N ALA A 87 -55.00 -3.20 30.59
CA ALA A 87 -54.70 -2.06 31.44
C ALA A 87 -53.21 -2.03 31.87
N SER A 88 -52.58 -3.17 32.12
CA SER A 88 -51.13 -3.20 32.38
C SER A 88 -50.33 -2.85 31.13
N GLN A 89 -50.70 -3.40 29.96
CA GLN A 89 -50.06 -3.08 28.67
C GLN A 89 -50.20 -1.60 28.28
N VAL A 90 -51.32 -0.95 28.62
CA VAL A 90 -51.51 0.50 28.42
C VAL A 90 -50.56 1.32 29.31
N ARG A 91 -50.33 0.91 30.56
CA ARG A 91 -49.34 1.57 31.44
C ARG A 91 -47.91 1.36 30.94
N GLU A 92 -47.60 0.17 30.45
CA GLU A 92 -46.29 -0.14 29.83
C GLU A 92 -46.07 0.67 28.55
N PHE A 93 -47.11 0.85 27.73
CA PHE A 93 -47.09 1.74 26.57
C PHE A 93 -46.73 3.18 26.98
N GLU A 94 -47.41 3.73 27.99
CA GLU A 94 -47.16 5.09 28.49
C GLU A 94 -45.71 5.24 28.98
N ALA A 95 -45.23 4.28 29.77
CA ALA A 95 -43.84 4.27 30.25
C ALA A 95 -42.83 4.22 29.10
N ARG A 96 -43.03 3.35 28.09
CA ARG A 96 -42.15 3.24 26.92
C ARG A 96 -42.16 4.51 26.06
N ALA A 97 -43.33 5.09 25.83
CA ALA A 97 -43.45 6.31 25.03
C ALA A 97 -42.78 7.52 25.71
N GLN A 98 -42.93 7.65 27.03
CA GLN A 98 -42.23 8.68 27.82
C GLN A 98 -40.71 8.47 27.82
N GLN A 99 -40.24 7.22 27.96
CA GLN A 99 -38.80 6.89 27.88
C GLN A 99 -38.21 7.18 26.50
N ALA A 100 -39.00 7.02 25.44
CA ALA A 100 -38.61 7.38 24.07
C ALA A 100 -38.63 8.89 23.80
N GLY A 101 -38.94 9.73 24.81
CA GLY A 101 -38.91 11.19 24.70
C GLY A 101 -40.14 11.82 24.06
N VAL A 102 -41.26 11.10 23.95
CA VAL A 102 -42.52 11.63 23.40
C VAL A 102 -43.17 12.59 24.41
N HIS A 103 -43.72 13.71 23.91
CA HIS A 103 -44.39 14.71 24.76
C HIS A 103 -45.62 14.12 25.47
N ALA A 104 -45.80 14.48 26.76
CA ALA A 104 -46.88 13.93 27.59
C ALA A 104 -48.30 14.15 27.02
N GLU A 105 -48.52 15.27 26.30
CA GLU A 105 -49.79 15.54 25.62
C GLU A 105 -50.07 14.52 24.50
N GLU A 106 -49.06 14.19 23.69
CA GLU A 106 -49.18 13.19 22.63
C GLU A 106 -49.33 11.78 23.19
N VAL A 107 -48.62 11.45 24.29
CA VAL A 107 -48.79 10.18 24.99
C VAL A 107 -50.21 10.05 25.55
N GLY A 108 -50.76 11.13 26.12
CA GLY A 108 -52.13 11.16 26.62
C GLY A 108 -53.17 10.97 25.52
N ALA A 109 -53.01 11.64 24.37
CA ALA A 109 -53.88 11.48 23.21
C ALA A 109 -53.76 10.07 22.59
N ALA A 110 -52.54 9.53 22.48
CA ALA A 110 -52.29 8.17 22.00
C ALA A 110 -52.97 7.12 22.90
N ARG A 111 -52.80 7.25 24.23
CA ARG A 111 -53.43 6.37 25.22
C ARG A 111 -54.95 6.39 25.09
N TYR A 112 -55.55 7.58 24.95
CA TYR A 112 -56.98 7.74 24.73
C TYR A 112 -57.46 6.98 23.49
N CYS A 113 -56.79 7.20 22.35
CA CYS A 113 -57.14 6.57 21.08
C CYS A 113 -56.98 5.04 21.13
N LEU A 114 -55.91 4.53 21.77
CA LEU A 114 -55.68 3.10 21.94
C LEU A 114 -56.74 2.45 22.84
N CYS A 115 -57.06 3.04 24.00
CA CYS A 115 -58.13 2.56 24.87
C CYS A 115 -59.46 2.50 24.12
N THR A 116 -59.79 3.54 23.36
CA THR A 116 -61.02 3.59 22.55
C THR A 116 -61.06 2.48 21.51
N ALA A 117 -59.95 2.23 20.80
CA ALA A 117 -59.89 1.19 19.77
C ALA A 117 -59.97 -0.23 20.36
N LEU A 118 -59.31 -0.47 21.49
CA LEU A 118 -59.34 -1.75 22.21
C LEU A 118 -60.71 -2.04 22.81
N ASP A 119 -61.35 -1.04 23.41
CA ASP A 119 -62.70 -1.16 23.95
C ASP A 119 -63.72 -1.46 22.85
N GLU A 120 -63.61 -0.81 21.69
CA GLU A 120 -64.47 -1.14 20.55
C GLU A 120 -64.22 -2.55 20.03
N ALA A 121 -62.95 -2.97 19.91
CA ALA A 121 -62.60 -4.32 19.49
C ALA A 121 -63.22 -5.38 20.41
N ALA A 122 -63.16 -5.19 21.73
CA ALA A 122 -63.77 -6.08 22.70
C ALA A 122 -65.31 -6.02 22.65
N ALA A 123 -65.90 -4.81 22.56
CA ALA A 123 -67.35 -4.60 22.53
C ALA A 123 -68.04 -5.23 21.31
N LEU A 124 -67.32 -5.39 20.19
CA LEU A 124 -67.82 -6.03 18.98
C LEU A 124 -67.82 -7.57 19.04
N THR A 125 -67.23 -8.16 20.08
CA THR A 125 -67.24 -9.63 20.26
C THR A 125 -68.52 -10.11 20.95
N PRO A 126 -68.91 -11.38 20.78
CA PRO A 126 -70.09 -11.95 21.47
C PRO A 126 -69.99 -11.90 22.99
N TRP A 127 -68.77 -12.01 23.56
CA TRP A 127 -68.54 -11.99 25.00
C TRP A 127 -68.42 -10.58 25.58
N GLY A 128 -68.02 -9.58 24.78
CA GLY A 128 -67.91 -8.19 25.24
C GLY A 128 -69.25 -7.59 25.66
N GLY A 129 -70.33 -7.92 24.94
CA GLY A 129 -71.69 -7.51 25.30
C GLY A 129 -72.25 -8.25 26.52
N ALA A 130 -71.86 -9.52 26.73
CA ALA A 130 -72.33 -10.35 27.84
C ALA A 130 -71.59 -10.10 29.16
N ALA A 131 -70.33 -9.64 29.10
CA ALA A 131 -69.44 -9.50 30.25
C ALA A 131 -69.42 -8.10 30.89
N ASN A 132 -70.42 -7.25 30.64
CA ASN A 132 -70.49 -5.86 31.13
C ASN A 132 -69.26 -5.00 30.79
N TRP A 133 -68.54 -5.29 29.69
CA TRP A 133 -67.32 -4.56 29.29
C TRP A 133 -67.56 -3.04 29.17
N SER A 134 -68.76 -2.62 28.79
CA SER A 134 -69.15 -1.22 28.65
C SER A 134 -69.15 -0.43 29.98
N SER A 135 -69.30 -1.09 31.13
CA SER A 135 -69.39 -0.42 32.44
C SER A 135 -68.02 -0.14 33.07
N ASP A 136 -67.05 -1.01 32.82
CA ASP A 136 -65.67 -0.93 33.30
C ASP A 136 -64.74 -1.06 32.07
N SER A 137 -64.84 -0.12 31.14
CA SER A 137 -64.01 -0.12 29.94
C SER A 137 -62.61 0.44 30.25
N LEU A 138 -61.64 0.22 29.36
CA LEU A 138 -60.32 0.84 29.51
C LEU A 138 -60.42 2.36 29.47
N LEU A 139 -61.23 2.91 28.57
CA LEU A 139 -61.47 4.35 28.46
C LEU A 139 -62.05 4.95 29.76
N VAL A 140 -62.97 4.24 30.41
CA VAL A 140 -63.51 4.65 31.72
C VAL A 140 -62.40 4.62 32.78
N ALA A 141 -61.63 3.53 32.85
CA ALA A 141 -60.57 3.39 33.85
C ALA A 141 -59.46 4.44 33.74
N PHE A 142 -59.15 4.88 32.52
CA PHE A 142 -57.99 5.72 32.22
C PHE A 142 -58.32 7.19 31.95
N HIS A 143 -59.52 7.48 31.49
CA HIS A 143 -59.96 8.82 31.09
C HIS A 143 -61.31 9.21 31.69
N ASN A 144 -61.97 8.34 32.46
CA ASN A 144 -63.28 8.57 33.05
C ASN A 144 -64.36 8.94 32.01
N GLU A 145 -64.26 8.32 30.82
CA GLU A 145 -65.17 8.53 29.70
C GLU A 145 -65.70 7.19 29.16
N THR A 146 -66.98 7.14 28.82
CA THR A 146 -67.65 5.92 28.32
C THR A 146 -67.82 5.88 26.80
N TRP A 147 -67.61 7.01 26.11
CA TRP A 147 -67.82 7.12 24.67
C TRP A 147 -66.70 7.91 23.99
N GLY A 148 -65.73 7.19 23.43
CA GLY A 148 -64.58 7.79 22.71
C GLY A 148 -64.70 7.80 21.19
N GLY A 149 -65.73 7.15 20.63
CA GLY A 149 -65.87 6.91 19.20
C GLY A 149 -66.03 8.18 18.34
N GLU A 150 -66.45 9.31 18.92
CA GLU A 150 -66.50 10.62 18.25
C GLU A 150 -65.22 11.42 18.50
N LYS A 151 -64.80 11.55 19.76
CA LYS A 151 -63.58 12.26 20.16
C LYS A 151 -62.32 11.74 19.49
N PHE A 152 -62.23 10.44 19.19
CA PHE A 152 -61.14 9.90 18.38
C PHE A 152 -60.99 10.66 17.05
N PHE A 153 -62.11 10.92 16.36
CA PHE A 153 -62.10 11.62 15.09
C PHE A 153 -61.94 13.13 15.26
N GLU A 154 -62.42 13.73 16.36
CA GLU A 154 -62.11 15.13 16.68
C GLU A 154 -60.60 15.34 16.90
N VAL A 155 -59.95 14.40 17.59
CA VAL A 155 -58.49 14.37 17.75
C VAL A 155 -57.84 14.22 16.38
N LEU A 156 -58.27 13.25 15.57
CA LEU A 156 -57.73 13.06 14.21
C LEU A 156 -57.85 14.33 13.35
N ASP A 157 -59.03 14.95 13.31
CA ASP A 157 -59.32 16.16 12.53
C ASP A 157 -58.44 17.33 12.99
N ARG A 158 -58.19 17.46 14.31
CA ARG A 158 -57.26 18.46 14.86
C ARG A 158 -55.81 18.21 14.42
N LEU A 159 -55.34 16.97 14.52
CA LEU A 159 -53.97 16.60 14.15
C LEU A 159 -53.73 16.74 12.64
N MET A 160 -54.73 16.46 11.82
CA MET A 160 -54.67 16.64 10.36
C MET A 160 -54.48 18.10 9.93
N GLN A 161 -54.76 19.09 10.79
CA GLN A 161 -54.48 20.50 10.51
C GLN A 161 -52.98 20.83 10.57
N ARG A 162 -52.20 20.07 11.36
CA ARG A 162 -50.75 20.23 11.52
C ARG A 162 -50.03 18.89 11.39
N PRO A 163 -50.04 18.27 10.20
CA PRO A 163 -49.57 16.89 10.05
C PRO A 163 -48.05 16.74 10.17
N HIS A 164 -47.29 17.83 10.01
CA HIS A 164 -45.83 17.84 10.22
C HIS A 164 -45.44 17.75 11.70
N GLU A 165 -46.23 18.35 12.59
CA GLU A 165 -45.94 18.37 14.04
C GLU A 165 -46.33 17.03 14.68
N HIS A 166 -47.46 16.46 14.27
CA HIS A 166 -48.06 15.29 14.91
C HIS A 166 -47.99 14.00 14.08
N LEU A 167 -47.00 13.89 13.19
CA LEU A 167 -46.83 12.73 12.32
C LEU A 167 -46.82 11.39 13.09
N PRO A 168 -46.10 11.25 14.23
CA PRO A 168 -46.06 9.98 14.96
C PRO A 168 -47.43 9.50 15.44
N LEU A 169 -48.27 10.44 15.90
CA LEU A 169 -49.61 10.16 16.40
C LEU A 169 -50.60 9.88 15.25
N LEU A 170 -50.51 10.61 14.14
CA LEU A 170 -51.32 10.36 12.94
C LEU A 170 -51.12 8.93 12.40
N GLU A 171 -49.88 8.43 12.43
CA GLU A 171 -49.58 7.06 12.04
C GLU A 171 -50.17 6.03 12.99
N LEU A 172 -50.10 6.26 14.30
CA LEU A 172 -50.74 5.40 15.29
C LEU A 172 -52.26 5.30 15.04
N LEU A 173 -52.91 6.45 14.82
CA LEU A 173 -54.34 6.50 14.51
C LEU A 173 -54.65 5.81 13.17
N TYR A 174 -53.79 5.95 12.16
CA TYR A 174 -53.91 5.20 10.91
C TYR A 174 -53.88 3.69 11.15
N TYR A 175 -52.97 3.18 12.00
CA TYR A 175 -52.95 1.76 12.37
C TYR A 175 -54.23 1.34 13.08
N CYS A 176 -54.77 2.14 14.02
CA CYS A 176 -56.06 1.84 14.64
C CYS A 176 -57.19 1.68 13.60
N LEU A 177 -57.27 2.61 12.63
CA LEU A 177 -58.24 2.54 11.54
C LEU A 177 -58.02 1.34 10.62
N ALA A 178 -56.77 1.04 10.28
CA ALA A 178 -56.40 -0.10 9.44
C ALA A 178 -56.69 -1.45 10.11
N LEU A 179 -56.60 -1.51 11.45
CA LEU A 179 -56.96 -2.69 12.26
C LEU A 179 -58.48 -2.80 12.51
N GLY A 180 -59.27 -1.90 11.92
CA GLY A 180 -60.72 -2.01 11.82
C GLY A 180 -61.51 -1.13 12.79
N PHE A 181 -60.89 -0.15 13.45
CA PHE A 181 -61.63 0.83 14.26
C PHE A 181 -62.63 1.63 13.40
N GLU A 182 -63.90 1.66 13.79
CA GLU A 182 -64.99 2.33 13.06
C GLU A 182 -65.53 3.56 13.81
N GLY A 183 -65.60 3.52 15.13
CA GLY A 183 -66.14 4.59 15.98
C GLY A 183 -67.50 5.09 15.52
N ARG A 184 -67.66 6.42 15.38
CA ARG A 184 -68.91 7.06 14.94
C ARG A 184 -69.41 6.58 13.57
N TYR A 185 -68.52 6.11 12.68
CA TYR A 185 -68.89 5.69 11.32
C TYR A 185 -69.63 4.35 11.26
N ARG A 186 -69.66 3.58 12.36
CA ARG A 186 -70.41 2.32 12.43
C ARG A 186 -71.93 2.51 12.30
N VAL A 187 -72.45 3.65 12.79
CA VAL A 187 -73.89 3.92 12.89
C VAL A 187 -74.39 4.79 11.72
N LEU A 188 -73.47 5.40 10.96
CA LEU A 188 -73.81 6.29 9.85
C LEU A 188 -74.17 5.51 8.58
N ASP A 189 -75.14 6.04 7.84
CA ASP A 189 -75.44 5.56 6.49
C ASP A 189 -74.22 5.75 5.57
N ASN A 190 -73.83 4.69 4.86
CA ASN A 190 -72.61 4.66 4.06
C ASN A 190 -71.31 4.96 4.85
N GLY A 191 -71.33 4.77 6.17
CA GLY A 191 -70.21 5.12 7.05
C GLY A 191 -68.91 4.37 6.74
N ARG A 192 -68.98 3.11 6.30
CA ARG A 192 -67.80 2.33 5.88
C ARG A 192 -67.07 2.96 4.70
N ALA A 193 -67.79 3.46 3.70
CA ALA A 193 -67.16 4.11 2.55
C ALA A 193 -66.50 5.43 2.96
N GLN A 194 -67.15 6.22 3.83
CA GLN A 194 -66.59 7.46 4.38
C GLN A 194 -65.33 7.19 5.21
N LEU A 195 -65.34 6.14 6.03
CA LEU A 195 -64.20 5.72 6.84
C LEU A 195 -63.02 5.29 5.95
N ASP A 196 -63.29 4.55 4.87
CA ASP A 196 -62.25 4.11 3.95
C ASP A 196 -61.66 5.28 3.15
N GLU A 197 -62.50 6.27 2.77
CA GLU A 197 -62.03 7.53 2.18
C GLU A 197 -61.14 8.33 3.17
N LEU A 198 -61.56 8.43 4.43
CA LEU A 198 -60.80 9.09 5.49
C LEU A 198 -59.45 8.40 5.71
N ARG A 199 -59.43 7.06 5.78
CA ARG A 199 -58.21 6.25 5.91
C ARG A 199 -57.26 6.47 4.73
N GLN A 200 -57.76 6.50 3.49
CA GLN A 200 -56.95 6.79 2.30
C GLN A 200 -56.42 8.23 2.29
N ARG A 201 -57.21 9.21 2.75
CA ARG A 201 -56.79 10.61 2.90
C ARG A 201 -55.68 10.74 3.95
N LEU A 202 -55.82 10.08 5.09
CA LEU A 202 -54.82 10.02 6.14
C LEU A 202 -53.51 9.38 5.62
N ALA A 203 -53.61 8.23 4.93
CA ALA A 203 -52.45 7.56 4.35
C ALA A 203 -51.71 8.42 3.31
N ARG A 204 -52.44 9.19 2.50
CA ARG A 204 -51.82 10.17 1.56
C ARG A 204 -51.12 11.29 2.32
N THR A 205 -51.74 11.82 3.36
CA THR A 205 -51.16 12.89 4.19
C THR A 205 -49.87 12.43 4.86
N ILE A 206 -49.87 11.25 5.48
CA ILE A 206 -48.69 10.64 6.10
C ILE A 206 -47.57 10.45 5.06
N ARG A 207 -47.88 9.88 3.89
CA ARG A 207 -46.89 9.69 2.81
C ARG A 207 -46.31 11.01 2.31
N ASN A 208 -47.14 12.03 2.13
CA ASN A 208 -46.69 13.34 1.67
C ASN A 208 -45.73 14.00 2.67
N VAL A 209 -46.00 13.86 3.98
CA VAL A 209 -45.13 14.43 5.04
C VAL A 209 -43.84 13.64 5.20
N ARG A 210 -43.90 12.31 5.14
CA ARG A 210 -42.71 11.44 5.23
C ARG A 210 -41.78 11.55 4.02
N GLY A 211 -42.31 11.95 2.87
CA GLY A 211 -41.61 11.97 1.58
C GLY A 211 -41.79 10.66 0.80
N GLU A 212 -41.58 10.73 -0.51
CA GLU A 212 -41.51 9.54 -1.38
C GLU A 212 -40.29 8.72 -0.99
N PHE A 213 -40.49 7.66 -0.20
CA PHE A 213 -39.47 6.64 -0.03
C PHE A 213 -39.57 5.65 -1.19
N ASP A 214 -38.48 5.49 -1.94
CA ASP A 214 -38.14 4.20 -2.52
C ASP A 214 -38.01 3.22 -1.34
N VAL A 215 -39.10 2.53 -1.03
CA VAL A 215 -39.10 1.48 -0.02
C VAL A 215 -38.12 0.43 -0.52
N ALA A 216 -36.95 0.36 0.10
CA ALA A 216 -36.05 -0.75 -0.16
C ALA A 216 -36.82 -2.04 0.09
N LEU A 217 -36.93 -2.88 -0.94
CA LEU A 217 -37.73 -4.13 -0.93
C LEU A 217 -37.28 -5.12 0.15
N SER A 218 -36.11 -4.89 0.76
CA SER A 218 -35.61 -5.60 1.93
C SER A 218 -35.15 -4.58 2.99
N PRO A 219 -35.55 -4.73 4.27
CA PRO A 219 -35.00 -3.95 5.39
C PRO A 219 -33.47 -4.03 5.47
N HIS A 220 -32.90 -5.15 5.02
CA HIS A 220 -31.47 -5.43 4.98
C HIS A 220 -30.99 -5.62 3.53
N TRP A 221 -31.46 -4.79 2.58
CA TRP A 221 -31.02 -4.91 1.17
C TRP A 221 -29.51 -4.71 1.00
N ARG A 222 -28.90 -3.96 1.91
CA ARG A 222 -27.47 -4.01 2.12
C ARG A 222 -27.26 -5.24 2.98
N ASP A 223 -26.85 -6.33 2.35
CA ASP A 223 -26.18 -7.39 3.08
C ASP A 223 -25.21 -6.68 4.02
N GLU A 224 -25.33 -6.90 5.34
CA GLU A 224 -24.16 -6.76 6.19
C GLU A 224 -23.11 -7.53 5.43
N MET A 225 -22.10 -6.84 4.89
CA MET A 225 -20.98 -7.52 4.28
C MET A 225 -20.45 -8.38 5.42
N VAL A 226 -20.84 -9.65 5.46
CA VAL A 226 -20.14 -10.67 6.20
C VAL A 226 -18.75 -10.48 5.67
N ALA A 227 -17.93 -9.81 6.47
CA ALA A 227 -16.54 -9.61 6.17
C ALA A 227 -16.08 -11.02 5.94
N HIS A 228 -15.94 -11.38 4.66
CA HIS A 228 -15.24 -12.58 4.32
C HIS A 228 -13.84 -12.22 4.81
N ASP A 229 -13.54 -12.63 6.03
CA ASP A 229 -12.19 -12.95 6.49
C ASP A 229 -11.71 -14.16 5.68
N GLY A 230 -11.90 -14.12 4.35
CA GLY A 230 -11.06 -14.82 3.42
C GLY A 230 -9.65 -14.29 3.70
N PRO A 231 -8.65 -15.18 3.80
CA PRO A 231 -7.29 -14.76 4.09
C PRO A 231 -6.97 -13.64 3.13
N ARG A 232 -6.65 -12.45 3.66
CA ARG A 232 -6.28 -11.26 2.87
C ARG A 232 -5.19 -11.72 1.91
N ARG A 233 -5.58 -12.10 0.69
CA ARG A 233 -4.64 -12.45 -0.36
C ARG A 233 -4.04 -11.11 -0.70
N LEU A 234 -2.89 -10.81 -0.09
CA LEU A 234 -2.06 -9.70 -0.48
C LEU A 234 -1.78 -9.93 -1.96
N ILE A 235 -2.57 -9.28 -2.82
CA ILE A 235 -2.29 -9.21 -4.24
C ILE A 235 -1.08 -8.28 -4.32
N VAL A 236 0.10 -8.84 -4.11
CA VAL A 236 1.35 -8.10 -4.28
C VAL A 236 1.44 -7.81 -5.77
N PRO A 237 1.35 -6.54 -6.17
CA PRO A 237 1.39 -6.20 -7.58
C PRO A 237 2.76 -6.59 -8.12
N MET A 238 2.81 -7.10 -9.34
CA MET A 238 4.04 -7.65 -9.94
C MET A 238 5.20 -6.64 -9.96
N TRP A 239 4.89 -5.33 -10.00
CA TRP A 239 5.90 -4.27 -9.92
C TRP A 239 6.61 -4.23 -8.56
N ALA A 240 5.93 -4.56 -7.45
CA ALA A 240 6.53 -4.55 -6.12
C ALA A 240 7.55 -5.69 -5.97
N CYS A 241 7.23 -6.88 -6.51
CA CYS A 241 8.19 -7.98 -6.60
C CYS A 241 9.40 -7.61 -7.47
N ALA A 242 9.17 -6.95 -8.61
CA ALA A 242 10.25 -6.49 -9.49
C ALA A 242 11.15 -5.45 -8.80
N ALA A 243 10.57 -4.50 -8.05
CA ALA A 243 11.32 -3.50 -7.30
C ALA A 243 12.19 -4.13 -6.21
N ILE A 244 11.66 -5.09 -5.45
CA ILE A 244 12.43 -5.81 -4.42
C ILE A 244 13.56 -6.61 -5.05
N ALA A 245 13.30 -7.31 -6.17
CA ALA A 245 14.33 -8.06 -6.89
C ALA A 245 15.45 -7.15 -7.40
N ALA A 246 15.12 -5.96 -7.91
CA ALA A 246 16.11 -4.99 -8.37
C ALA A 246 16.99 -4.46 -7.23
N VAL A 247 16.40 -4.13 -6.08
CA VAL A 247 17.15 -3.68 -4.88
C VAL A 247 18.08 -4.79 -4.38
N LEU A 248 17.58 -6.02 -4.32
CA LEU A 248 18.36 -7.17 -3.87
C LEU A 248 19.51 -7.48 -4.84
N GLY A 249 19.25 -7.42 -6.15
CA GLY A 249 20.28 -7.57 -7.18
C GLY A 249 21.36 -6.49 -7.11
N PHE A 250 20.96 -5.23 -6.92
CA PHE A 250 21.90 -4.11 -6.73
C PHE A 250 22.77 -4.29 -5.48
N GLY A 251 22.15 -4.68 -4.35
CA GLY A 251 22.89 -4.95 -3.12
C GLY A 251 23.90 -6.09 -3.26
N ILE A 252 23.53 -7.18 -3.93
CA ILE A 252 24.44 -8.30 -4.23
C ILE A 252 25.60 -7.83 -5.12
N PHE A 253 25.30 -7.05 -6.17
CA PHE A 253 26.32 -6.53 -7.07
C PHE A 253 27.36 -5.69 -6.32
N VAL A 254 26.92 -4.73 -5.50
CA VAL A 254 27.82 -3.88 -4.70
C VAL A 254 28.66 -4.72 -3.73
N ALA A 255 28.06 -5.70 -3.05
CA ALA A 255 28.80 -6.59 -2.16
C ALA A 255 29.86 -7.42 -2.90
N LEU A 256 29.52 -7.96 -4.08
CA LEU A 256 30.46 -8.69 -4.92
C LEU A 256 31.61 -7.80 -5.40
N ASP A 257 31.33 -6.56 -5.82
CA ASP A 257 32.34 -5.60 -6.26
C ASP A 257 33.34 -5.25 -5.14
N LEU A 258 32.82 -4.92 -3.95
CA LEU A 258 33.66 -4.61 -2.78
C LEU A 258 34.51 -5.81 -2.34
N THR A 259 33.93 -7.02 -2.34
CA THR A 259 34.68 -8.24 -1.97
C THR A 259 35.73 -8.60 -3.01
N LEU A 260 35.44 -8.39 -4.30
CA LEU A 260 36.39 -8.60 -5.39
C LEU A 260 37.55 -7.61 -5.32
N ALA A 261 37.27 -6.33 -5.06
CA ALA A 261 38.28 -5.29 -4.88
C ALA A 261 39.23 -5.66 -3.71
N ALA A 262 38.68 -6.02 -2.55
CA ALA A 262 39.47 -6.41 -1.39
C ALA A 262 40.34 -7.67 -1.63
N ARG A 263 39.83 -8.63 -2.43
CA ARG A 263 40.61 -9.83 -2.82
C ARG A 263 41.71 -9.47 -3.83
N SER A 264 41.43 -8.56 -4.76
CA SER A 264 42.39 -8.11 -5.78
C SER A 264 43.57 -7.39 -5.14
N ASP A 265 43.32 -6.48 -4.20
CA ASP A 265 44.39 -5.78 -3.45
C ASP A 265 45.31 -6.75 -2.71
N ARG A 266 44.76 -7.80 -2.10
CA ARG A 266 45.56 -8.85 -1.45
C ARG A 266 46.40 -9.64 -2.45
N ALA A 267 45.83 -10.00 -3.61
CA ALA A 267 46.56 -10.72 -4.65
C ALA A 267 47.71 -9.88 -5.22
N PHE A 268 47.46 -8.60 -5.51
CA PHE A 268 48.51 -7.67 -5.95
C PHE A 268 49.59 -7.48 -4.88
N ALA A 269 49.23 -7.35 -3.61
CA ALA A 269 50.20 -7.27 -2.52
C ALA A 269 51.04 -8.55 -2.35
N MET A 270 50.50 -9.72 -2.70
CA MET A 270 51.28 -10.97 -2.72
C MET A 270 52.24 -11.04 -3.91
N ILE A 271 51.81 -10.60 -5.10
CA ILE A 271 52.67 -10.52 -6.29
C ILE A 271 53.83 -9.55 -6.05
N ASP A 272 53.55 -8.40 -5.43
CA ASP A 272 54.56 -7.39 -5.11
C ASP A 272 55.64 -7.91 -4.14
N ARG A 273 55.29 -8.87 -3.28
CA ARG A 273 56.22 -9.49 -2.34
C ARG A 273 57.06 -10.61 -2.96
N LEU A 274 56.77 -11.03 -4.19
CA LEU A 274 57.60 -12.02 -4.86
C LEU A 274 58.97 -11.40 -5.12
N PRO A 275 60.06 -12.02 -4.62
CA PRO A 275 61.40 -11.58 -4.95
C PRO A 275 61.63 -11.91 -6.44
N ILE A 276 61.35 -10.94 -7.31
CA ILE A 276 61.87 -11.00 -8.67
C ILE A 276 63.39 -11.00 -8.49
N PRO A 277 64.12 -12.02 -8.97
CA PRO A 277 65.57 -11.95 -8.99
C PRO A 277 65.91 -10.70 -9.79
N LYS A 278 66.34 -9.65 -9.08
CA LYS A 278 67.07 -8.56 -9.71
C LYS A 278 68.23 -9.28 -10.37
N LEU A 279 68.20 -9.42 -11.70
CA LEU A 279 69.40 -9.76 -12.46
C LEU A 279 70.46 -8.85 -11.88
N GLN A 280 71.40 -9.48 -11.17
CA GLN A 280 72.44 -8.79 -10.46
C GLN A 280 73.15 -7.98 -11.54
N GLN A 281 72.92 -6.67 -11.56
CA GLN A 281 73.76 -5.77 -12.34
C GLN A 281 75.16 -6.04 -11.81
N GLN A 282 75.92 -6.82 -12.57
CA GLN A 282 77.32 -7.07 -12.29
C GLN A 282 77.99 -5.72 -12.10
N ALA A 283 78.79 -5.63 -11.03
CA ALA A 283 79.69 -4.51 -10.83
C ALA A 283 80.55 -4.29 -12.09
N PRO A 284 80.97 -3.04 -12.38
CA PRO A 284 81.40 -2.62 -13.71
C PRO A 284 82.66 -3.35 -14.17
N GLU A 285 82.64 -3.94 -15.37
CA GLU A 285 83.88 -4.19 -16.09
C GLU A 285 84.52 -2.85 -16.51
N PRO A 286 85.86 -2.73 -16.50
CA PRO A 286 86.55 -1.50 -16.89
C PRO A 286 86.29 -1.16 -18.37
N GLN A 287 85.52 -0.09 -18.57
CA GLN A 287 85.41 0.79 -19.73
C GLN A 287 86.04 0.31 -21.05
N ALA A 288 85.18 -0.07 -22.00
CA ALA A 288 85.30 0.43 -23.37
C ALA A 288 84.35 1.63 -23.51
N VAL A 289 84.92 2.77 -23.86
CA VAL A 289 84.20 4.03 -24.09
C VAL A 289 83.24 3.86 -25.26
N HIS A 290 81.96 3.64 -24.96
CA HIS A 290 80.88 3.95 -25.91
C HIS A 290 80.08 5.15 -25.38
N VAL A 291 80.24 6.24 -26.13
CA VAL A 291 79.53 7.51 -25.99
C VAL A 291 78.01 7.24 -25.98
N PRO A 292 77.23 7.85 -25.09
CA PRO A 292 75.80 7.55 -24.94
C PRO A 292 75.02 8.13 -26.12
N ALA A 293 74.45 7.27 -26.95
CA ALA A 293 73.47 7.66 -27.94
C ALA A 293 72.05 7.52 -27.35
N ALA A 294 71.65 8.54 -26.56
CA ALA A 294 70.28 8.93 -26.11
C ALA A 294 69.32 7.84 -25.56
N PRO A 295 68.56 8.12 -24.48
CA PRO A 295 67.83 9.37 -24.20
C PRO A 295 68.48 10.22 -23.10
N ARG A 296 68.40 11.55 -23.20
CA ARG A 296 68.65 12.45 -22.05
C ARG A 296 67.51 13.44 -21.93
N LEU A 297 66.43 13.01 -21.28
CA LEU A 297 65.28 13.87 -21.04
C LEU A 297 65.64 15.01 -20.06
N ALA A 298 66.67 14.81 -19.22
CA ALA A 298 67.09 15.82 -18.26
C ALA A 298 67.52 17.15 -18.94
N GLY A 299 68.17 17.08 -20.11
CA GLY A 299 68.57 18.30 -20.83
C GLY A 299 67.40 19.11 -21.40
N PHE A 300 66.29 18.45 -21.75
CA PHE A 300 65.10 19.12 -22.29
C PHE A 300 64.21 19.71 -21.19
N LEU A 301 64.25 19.11 -19.99
CA LEU A 301 63.42 19.46 -18.83
C LEU A 301 64.19 20.23 -17.74
N GLU A 302 65.39 20.73 -18.05
CA GLU A 302 66.23 21.50 -17.12
C GLU A 302 65.48 22.69 -16.44
N PRO A 303 64.64 23.48 -17.13
CA PRO A 303 63.83 24.52 -16.49
C PRO A 303 62.87 23.97 -15.42
N GLU A 304 62.21 22.85 -15.72
CA GLU A 304 61.22 22.20 -14.87
C GLU A 304 61.86 21.47 -13.68
N ILE A 305 63.08 20.93 -13.86
CA ILE A 305 63.92 20.35 -12.80
C ILE A 305 64.35 21.45 -11.83
N ARG A 306 64.84 22.59 -12.34
CA ARG A 306 65.25 23.73 -11.51
C ARG A 306 64.10 24.33 -10.71
N ALA A 307 62.88 24.29 -11.26
CA ALA A 307 61.66 24.71 -10.58
C ALA A 307 61.15 23.68 -9.55
N GLY A 308 61.76 22.49 -9.46
CA GLY A 308 61.35 21.42 -8.54
C GLY A 308 60.01 20.78 -8.91
N LEU A 309 59.57 20.92 -10.17
CA LEU A 309 58.27 20.41 -10.65
C LEU A 309 58.38 18.95 -11.12
N VAL A 310 59.56 18.54 -11.61
CA VAL A 310 59.87 17.18 -12.04
C VAL A 310 61.27 16.78 -11.58
N GLU A 311 61.47 15.49 -11.32
CA GLU A 311 62.79 14.89 -11.13
C GLU A 311 63.07 13.97 -12.32
N VAL A 312 64.26 14.01 -12.91
CA VAL A 312 64.60 13.17 -14.06
C VAL A 312 65.81 12.30 -13.75
N HIS A 313 65.66 11.00 -13.91
CA HIS A 313 66.72 10.02 -13.78
C HIS A 313 66.99 9.38 -15.15
N ASP A 314 68.11 9.79 -15.77
CA ASP A 314 68.56 9.22 -17.04
C ASP A 314 69.50 8.01 -16.77
N ALA A 315 69.17 6.86 -17.35
CA ALA A 315 69.98 5.64 -17.37
C ALA A 315 70.31 5.26 -18.82
N ALA A 316 71.19 4.27 -19.01
CA ALA A 316 71.68 3.89 -20.35
C ALA A 316 70.57 3.33 -21.27
N ASP A 317 69.55 2.69 -20.69
CA ASP A 317 68.46 2.00 -21.38
C ASP A 317 67.09 2.70 -21.23
N ARG A 318 66.99 3.68 -20.32
CA ARG A 318 65.72 4.36 -20.01
C ARG A 318 65.91 5.73 -19.38
N SER A 319 64.92 6.61 -19.55
CA SER A 319 64.79 7.86 -18.80
C SER A 319 63.50 7.87 -18.00
N VAL A 320 63.58 8.14 -16.70
CA VAL A 320 62.42 8.18 -15.79
C VAL A 320 62.18 9.61 -15.33
N VAL A 321 61.04 10.17 -15.71
CA VAL A 321 60.55 11.46 -15.20
C VAL A 321 59.60 11.19 -14.05
N VAL A 322 59.95 11.62 -12.84
CA VAL A 322 59.14 11.48 -11.64
C VAL A 322 58.41 12.79 -11.36
N LEU A 323 57.09 12.72 -11.34
CA LEU A 323 56.22 13.81 -10.91
C LEU A 323 55.67 13.47 -9.53
N ARG A 324 55.90 14.37 -8.57
CA ARG A 324 55.33 14.23 -7.23
C ARG A 324 53.81 14.39 -7.32
N GLY A 325 53.08 13.42 -6.80
CA GLY A 325 51.62 13.37 -6.84
C GLY A 325 50.98 14.46 -5.98
N ASP A 326 51.67 14.87 -4.91
CA ASP A 326 51.28 15.99 -4.07
C ASP A 326 51.42 17.30 -4.85
N GLY A 327 50.28 17.77 -5.35
CA GLY A 327 50.19 18.97 -6.16
C GLY A 327 50.08 18.72 -7.67
N LEU A 328 50.22 17.49 -8.16
CA LEU A 328 49.88 17.14 -9.54
C LEU A 328 48.37 16.96 -9.70
N PHE A 329 47.72 16.37 -8.70
CA PHE A 329 46.27 16.16 -8.66
C PHE A 329 45.63 16.87 -7.48
N GLU A 330 44.34 17.19 -7.59
CA GLU A 330 43.53 17.53 -6.41
C GLU A 330 43.46 16.34 -5.44
N SER A 331 43.31 16.63 -4.14
CA SER A 331 43.24 15.59 -3.12
C SER A 331 42.06 14.64 -3.38
N GLY A 332 42.32 13.33 -3.47
CA GLY A 332 41.31 12.31 -3.77
C GLY A 332 40.77 12.32 -5.21
N SER A 333 41.38 13.11 -6.11
CA SER A 333 40.97 13.23 -7.52
C SER A 333 42.01 12.64 -8.48
N THR A 334 41.56 12.45 -9.72
CA THR A 334 42.39 12.13 -10.90
C THR A 334 42.53 13.34 -11.84
N SER A 335 41.87 14.46 -11.52
CA SER A 335 42.01 15.73 -12.24
C SER A 335 43.38 16.36 -11.97
N ILE A 336 44.08 16.69 -13.04
CA ILE A 336 45.40 17.32 -13.01
C ILE A 336 45.21 18.82 -12.77
N LEU A 337 46.05 19.42 -11.93
CA LEU A 337 45.99 20.85 -11.63
C LEU A 337 46.53 21.67 -12.82
N ASP A 338 45.84 22.76 -13.18
CA ASP A 338 46.15 23.62 -14.34
C ASP A 338 47.62 24.03 -14.44
N ARG A 339 48.28 24.27 -13.28
CA ARG A 339 49.70 24.64 -13.23
C ARG A 339 50.66 23.57 -13.78
N TYR A 340 50.24 22.31 -13.83
CA TYR A 340 51.03 21.18 -14.33
C TYR A 340 50.70 20.81 -15.78
N GLU A 341 49.64 21.36 -16.38
CA GLU A 341 49.36 21.13 -17.80
C GLU A 341 50.51 21.62 -18.72
N PRO A 342 51.09 22.82 -18.51
CA PRO A 342 52.25 23.27 -19.30
C PRO A 342 53.48 22.39 -19.09
N VAL A 343 53.67 21.85 -17.88
CA VAL A 343 54.78 20.95 -17.55
C VAL A 343 54.61 19.62 -18.29
N LEU A 344 53.42 19.03 -18.26
CA LEU A 344 53.13 17.79 -18.99
C LEU A 344 53.21 17.99 -20.51
N ALA A 345 52.82 19.15 -21.02
CA ALA A 345 53.03 19.50 -22.42
C ALA A 345 54.52 19.49 -22.80
N ARG A 346 55.38 20.09 -21.97
CA ARG A 346 56.84 20.10 -22.15
C ARG A 346 57.44 18.70 -22.07
N VAL A 347 56.96 17.87 -21.15
CA VAL A 347 57.35 16.45 -21.06
C VAL A 347 56.94 15.69 -22.33
N ALA A 348 55.72 15.89 -22.84
CA ALA A 348 55.28 15.26 -24.08
C ALA A 348 56.15 15.68 -25.28
N ASP A 349 56.44 16.99 -25.41
CA ASP A 349 57.29 17.52 -26.48
C ASP A 349 58.72 16.93 -26.41
N ALA A 350 59.23 16.66 -25.19
CA ALA A 350 60.53 15.99 -25.00
C ALA A 350 60.48 14.49 -25.35
N LEU A 351 59.38 13.80 -25.02
CA LEU A 351 59.16 12.39 -25.35
C LEU A 351 58.98 12.15 -26.86
N GLU A 352 58.40 13.10 -27.58
CA GLU A 352 58.23 13.03 -29.04
C GLU A 352 59.59 13.03 -29.77
N ARG A 353 60.58 13.77 -29.23
CA ARG A 353 61.91 13.90 -29.86
C ARG A 353 62.78 12.65 -29.74
N VAL A 354 62.44 11.72 -28.85
CA VAL A 354 63.25 10.52 -28.62
C VAL A 354 62.43 9.26 -28.88
N PRO A 355 62.84 8.37 -29.80
CA PRO A 355 62.12 7.13 -30.07
C PRO A 355 62.25 6.12 -28.91
N GLY A 356 61.25 5.25 -28.73
CA GLY A 356 61.16 4.33 -27.58
C GLY A 356 59.73 4.08 -27.07
N ASN A 357 59.56 3.18 -26.11
CA ASN A 357 58.24 2.93 -25.51
C ASN A 357 58.07 3.79 -24.25
N ILE A 358 56.87 4.34 -24.06
CA ILE A 358 56.54 5.23 -22.94
C ILE A 358 55.61 4.47 -21.98
N VAL A 359 56.01 4.36 -20.72
CA VAL A 359 55.21 3.77 -19.65
C VAL A 359 54.91 4.83 -18.60
N VAL A 360 53.64 5.13 -18.39
CA VAL A 360 53.17 6.01 -17.32
C VAL A 360 52.69 5.14 -16.16
N ALA A 361 53.42 5.13 -15.06
CA ALA A 361 53.11 4.35 -13.87
C ALA A 361 52.63 5.26 -12.73
N GLY A 362 51.42 5.02 -12.22
CA GLY A 362 50.87 5.74 -11.08
C GLY A 362 51.12 5.01 -9.77
N TYR A 363 51.54 5.73 -8.73
CA TYR A 363 51.80 5.20 -7.39
C TYR A 363 51.01 5.97 -6.33
N THR A 364 50.64 5.26 -5.25
CA THR A 364 49.89 5.75 -4.09
C THR A 364 50.64 5.44 -2.80
N ASP A 365 50.23 6.03 -1.69
CA ASP A 365 50.73 5.65 -0.37
C ASP A 365 50.02 4.40 0.17
N ASN A 366 50.34 4.02 1.42
CA ASN A 366 49.76 2.87 2.10
C ASN A 366 48.39 3.14 2.75
N VAL A 367 47.79 4.32 2.56
CA VAL A 367 46.48 4.63 3.12
C VAL A 367 45.42 4.04 2.19
N PRO A 368 44.55 3.13 2.66
CA PRO A 368 43.52 2.52 1.80
C PRO A 368 42.50 3.55 1.32
N VAL A 369 42.18 3.53 0.03
CA VAL A 369 41.10 4.30 -0.59
C VAL A 369 39.94 3.37 -0.95
N HIS A 370 38.77 3.66 -0.37
CA HIS A 370 37.50 2.98 -0.69
C HIS A 370 36.41 4.03 -0.86
N THR A 371 36.20 4.45 -2.10
CA THR A 371 35.13 5.39 -2.48
C THR A 371 34.30 4.80 -3.59
N ALA A 372 33.07 5.30 -3.80
CA ALA A 372 32.22 4.84 -4.90
C ALA A 372 32.88 5.00 -6.28
N ARG A 373 33.83 5.93 -6.43
CA ARG A 373 34.56 6.18 -7.69
C ARG A 373 35.85 5.36 -7.80
N PHE A 374 36.52 5.12 -6.67
CA PHE A 374 37.79 4.37 -6.62
C PHE A 374 37.68 3.29 -5.55
N PRO A 375 37.37 2.04 -5.94
CA PRO A 375 37.22 0.91 -5.01
C PRO A 375 38.53 0.49 -4.33
N SER A 376 39.68 0.77 -4.95
CA SER A 376 41.01 0.39 -4.47
C SER A 376 42.10 1.42 -4.82
N ASN A 377 43.25 1.33 -4.14
CA ASN A 377 44.46 2.11 -4.46
C ASN A 377 45.00 1.79 -5.86
N TRP A 378 44.83 0.54 -6.32
CA TRP A 378 45.19 0.16 -7.67
C TRP A 378 44.37 0.93 -8.71
N ASN A 379 43.04 0.96 -8.55
CA ASN A 379 42.14 1.72 -9.43
C ASN A 379 42.48 3.21 -9.43
N LEU A 380 42.70 3.83 -8.27
CA LEU A 380 43.09 5.24 -8.18
C LEU A 380 44.42 5.51 -8.91
N SER A 381 45.41 4.65 -8.72
CA SER A 381 46.74 4.79 -9.33
C SER A 381 46.70 4.62 -10.86
N LEU A 382 45.89 3.68 -11.36
CA LEU A 382 45.69 3.44 -12.79
C LEU A 382 45.00 4.63 -13.46
N GLU A 383 43.92 5.14 -12.86
CA GLU A 383 43.15 6.28 -13.39
C GLU A 383 43.99 7.58 -13.43
N ARG A 384 44.87 7.78 -12.43
CA ARG A 384 45.84 8.89 -12.43
C ARG A 384 46.86 8.74 -13.57
N ALA A 385 47.41 7.54 -13.74
CA ALA A 385 48.34 7.24 -14.84
C ALA A 385 47.67 7.44 -16.22
N GLN A 386 46.42 7.01 -16.38
CA GLN A 386 45.64 7.22 -17.60
C GLN A 386 45.33 8.69 -17.86
N SER A 387 45.07 9.48 -16.82
CA SER A 387 44.81 10.92 -16.96
C SER A 387 46.06 11.68 -17.43
N VAL A 388 47.23 11.35 -16.88
CA VAL A 388 48.52 11.86 -17.38
C VAL A 388 48.80 11.35 -18.79
N GLY A 389 48.60 10.05 -19.04
CA GLY A 389 48.78 9.43 -20.34
C GLY A 389 47.95 10.06 -21.45
N ARG A 390 46.69 10.43 -21.17
CA ARG A 390 45.82 11.15 -22.12
C ARG A 390 46.37 12.51 -22.52
N LEU A 391 46.91 13.28 -21.57
CA LEU A 391 47.51 14.58 -21.86
C LEU A 391 48.81 14.45 -22.68
N LEU A 392 49.63 13.44 -22.39
CA LEU A 392 50.84 13.16 -23.16
C LEU A 392 50.49 12.69 -24.58
N ALA A 393 49.57 11.73 -24.70
CA ALA A 393 49.15 11.17 -25.98
C ALA A 393 48.58 12.20 -26.96
N ALA A 394 47.92 13.26 -26.45
CA ALA A 394 47.40 14.34 -27.28
C ALA A 394 48.49 15.14 -28.03
N ARG A 395 49.75 15.00 -27.64
CA ARG A 395 50.91 15.70 -28.22
C ARG A 395 51.93 14.77 -28.88
N LEU A 396 51.70 13.46 -28.86
CA LEU A 396 52.55 12.47 -29.50
C LEU A 396 52.01 12.14 -30.89
N SER A 397 52.91 12.00 -31.87
CA SER A 397 52.50 11.60 -33.24
C SER A 397 52.06 10.14 -33.32
N ASP A 398 52.61 9.29 -32.45
CA ASP A 398 52.21 7.89 -32.28
C ASP A 398 51.79 7.63 -30.83
N PRO A 399 50.48 7.70 -30.51
CA PRO A 399 49.97 7.35 -29.19
C PRO A 399 50.16 5.88 -28.82
N GLY A 400 50.36 4.98 -29.79
CA GLY A 400 50.49 3.54 -29.57
C GLY A 400 51.74 3.13 -28.80
N ARG A 401 52.76 4.00 -28.76
CA ARG A 401 53.96 3.80 -27.95
C ARG A 401 53.76 4.10 -26.46
N LEU A 402 52.61 4.64 -26.06
CA LEU A 402 52.31 5.01 -24.67
C LEU A 402 51.39 3.98 -24.01
N ARG A 403 51.77 3.53 -22.82
CA ARG A 403 50.96 2.65 -21.96
C ARG A 403 50.85 3.23 -20.55
N ALA A 404 49.66 3.16 -19.96
CA ALA A 404 49.42 3.56 -18.57
C ALA A 404 49.23 2.32 -17.67
N GLU A 405 49.82 2.35 -16.48
CA GLU A 405 49.75 1.27 -15.49
C GLU A 405 49.51 1.81 -14.08
N GLY A 406 48.68 1.12 -13.30
CA GLY A 406 48.50 1.37 -11.87
C GLY A 406 49.41 0.47 -11.04
N ARG A 407 50.21 1.07 -10.16
CA ARG A 407 51.16 0.38 -9.28
C ARG A 407 50.75 0.40 -7.81
N ALA A 408 49.61 1.01 -7.47
CA ALA A 408 49.11 1.10 -6.10
C ALA A 408 50.24 1.55 -5.14
N GLN A 409 50.43 0.85 -4.01
CA GLN A 409 51.45 1.17 -3.00
C GLN A 409 52.81 0.46 -3.21
N SER A 410 53.01 -0.20 -4.36
CA SER A 410 54.25 -0.95 -4.66
C SER A 410 55.45 -0.02 -4.84
N ASP A 411 56.65 -0.59 -4.72
CA ASP A 411 57.94 0.11 -4.88
C ASP A 411 58.00 1.50 -4.19
N PRO A 412 57.83 1.56 -2.85
CA PRO A 412 57.87 2.83 -2.12
C PRO A 412 59.29 3.43 -2.17
N VAL A 413 59.39 4.70 -2.57
CA VAL A 413 60.66 5.46 -2.60
C VAL A 413 61.07 5.98 -1.23
N ALA A 414 60.14 6.03 -0.28
CA ALA A 414 60.37 6.38 1.11
C ALA A 414 59.51 5.52 2.07
N PRO A 415 59.90 5.33 3.34
CA PRO A 415 59.07 4.62 4.31
C PRO A 415 57.71 5.29 4.50
N ASN A 416 56.60 4.56 4.56
CA ASN A 416 55.25 5.14 4.69
C ASN A 416 54.90 5.68 6.11
N ASP A 417 55.91 6.00 6.93
CA ASP A 417 55.79 6.36 8.34
C ASP A 417 55.31 7.81 8.57
N THR A 418 55.83 8.76 7.80
CA THR A 418 55.52 10.19 7.96
C THR A 418 54.63 10.72 6.83
N PRO A 419 53.84 11.78 7.06
CA PRO A 419 53.08 12.43 5.98
C PRO A 419 53.97 12.89 4.81
N ALA A 420 55.18 13.36 5.11
CA ALA A 420 56.15 13.80 4.11
C ALA A 420 56.70 12.64 3.26
N ASN A 421 56.88 11.45 3.85
CA ASN A 421 57.31 10.28 3.09
C ASN A 421 56.15 9.67 2.27
N ARG A 422 54.92 9.66 2.81
CA ARG A 422 53.72 9.28 2.05
C ARG A 422 53.50 10.18 0.83
N ALA A 423 53.73 11.48 0.98
CA ALA A 423 53.73 12.44 -0.13
C ALA A 423 54.70 12.08 -1.26
N ARG A 424 55.88 11.51 -0.94
CA ARG A 424 56.87 11.06 -1.93
C ARG A 424 56.43 9.77 -2.64
N ASN A 425 55.69 8.90 -1.94
CA ASN A 425 55.18 7.65 -2.50
C ASN A 425 53.96 7.87 -3.41
N ARG A 426 53.17 8.92 -3.17
CA ARG A 426 52.16 9.42 -4.12
C ARG A 426 52.89 10.10 -5.28
N ARG A 427 53.11 9.40 -6.38
CA ARG A 427 53.87 9.91 -7.54
C ARG A 427 53.38 9.31 -8.85
N VAL A 428 53.72 9.96 -9.96
CA VAL A 428 53.58 9.40 -11.30
C VAL A 428 54.96 9.36 -11.94
N GLU A 429 55.35 8.19 -12.41
CA GLU A 429 56.60 8.01 -13.15
C GLU A 429 56.29 7.86 -14.64
N ILE A 430 57.00 8.60 -15.48
CA ILE A 430 56.95 8.47 -16.93
C ILE A 430 58.29 7.92 -17.37
N THR A 431 58.31 6.66 -17.78
CA THR A 431 59.52 5.96 -18.22
C THR A 431 59.54 5.90 -19.74
N LEU A 432 60.58 6.45 -20.35
CA LEU A 432 60.91 6.23 -21.75
C LEU A 432 61.95 5.11 -21.84
N LEU A 433 61.57 3.97 -22.39
CA LEU A 433 62.44 2.84 -22.69
C LEU A 433 63.04 3.03 -24.08
N ALA A 434 64.37 3.08 -24.18
CA ALA A 434 65.04 3.21 -25.47
C ALA A 434 64.76 1.97 -26.35
N ALA A 435 64.55 2.18 -27.65
CA ALA A 435 64.43 1.07 -28.59
C ALA A 435 65.77 0.31 -28.65
N PRO A 436 65.78 -1.05 -28.66
CA PRO A 436 67.02 -1.80 -28.78
C PRO A 436 67.71 -1.43 -30.10
N ALA A 437 69.00 -1.10 -30.04
CA ALA A 437 69.79 -0.83 -31.23
C ALA A 437 69.78 -2.08 -32.14
N PRO A 438 69.62 -1.94 -33.47
CA PRO A 438 69.64 -3.10 -34.36
C PRO A 438 71.02 -3.77 -34.28
N SER A 439 71.03 -5.05 -33.89
CA SER A 439 72.23 -5.88 -33.86
C SER A 439 72.88 -5.90 -35.25
N ALA A 440 74.10 -5.35 -35.37
CA ALA A 440 74.89 -5.43 -36.60
C ALA A 440 75.10 -6.91 -36.95
N THR A 441 74.54 -7.35 -38.07
CA THR A 441 74.69 -8.70 -38.59
C THR A 441 76.16 -8.94 -38.97
N LEU A 442 76.84 -9.83 -38.25
CA LEU A 442 78.09 -10.43 -38.70
C LEU A 442 77.81 -11.21 -39.99
N ALA A 443 78.34 -10.74 -41.11
CA ALA A 443 78.30 -11.45 -42.39
C ALA A 443 79.15 -12.74 -42.30
N PRO A 444 78.67 -13.91 -42.76
CA PRO A 444 79.51 -15.07 -42.90
C PRO A 444 80.37 -14.93 -44.16
N GLY A 445 81.68 -14.93 -43.99
CA GLY A 445 82.65 -15.06 -45.07
C GLY A 445 82.54 -16.43 -45.74
N ALA A 446 82.62 -16.42 -47.07
CA ALA A 446 82.70 -17.58 -47.94
C ALA A 446 84.13 -18.16 -47.96
N ALA A 447 84.23 -19.49 -47.88
CA ALA A 447 85.26 -20.36 -48.47
C ALA A 447 84.74 -21.80 -48.29
N GLN A 448 84.19 -22.41 -49.35
CA GLN A 448 84.87 -23.29 -50.31
C GLN A 448 85.54 -24.50 -49.66
#